data_AF-A0A832JG51-F1
#
_entry.id   AF-A0A832JG51-F1
#
_cell.length_a   1.000
_cell.length_b   1.000
_cell.length_c   1.000
_cell.angle_alpha   90.00
_cell.angle_beta   90.00
_cell.angle_gamma   90.00
#
_symmetry.space_group_name_H-M   'P 1'
#
loop_
_entity.id
_entity.type
_entity.pdbx_description
1 polymer ?
#
loop_
_entity_poly.entity_id
_entity_poly.type
_entity_poly.pdbx_seq_one_letter_code
_entity_poly.pdbx_strand_id
1 'polypeptide(L)'
;MIAAIEFQGPDRVPFHHAVFPGALWRHGQRLVELLERYPDDFGNRRFSIPPRPKEEGTFETYTDEWGSLWVRKPGYTTGEVKRPALEDWGRWKGYQFPPLPPEERFEALKARLASPERDWYAFGSGGTLFERLQF
;
A
#
# COMPACT_ATOMS: atom_id res chain seq x y z
N MET A 1 -3.95 19.93 2.23
CA MET A 1 -4.65 18.65 2.48
C MET A 1 -5.93 18.82 3.30
N ILE A 2 -5.88 19.35 4.53
CA ILE A 2 -7.06 19.44 5.42
C ILE A 2 -8.25 20.14 4.72
N ALA A 3 -8.01 21.31 4.12
CA ALA A 3 -9.03 22.01 3.32
C ALA A 3 -9.63 21.17 2.18
N ALA A 4 -8.87 20.23 1.59
CA ALA A 4 -9.39 19.33 0.56
C ALA A 4 -10.34 18.27 1.16
N ILE A 5 -9.97 17.70 2.30
CA ILE A 5 -10.79 16.71 3.04
C ILE A 5 -12.08 17.36 3.57
N GLU A 6 -12.00 18.62 3.99
CA GLU A 6 -13.12 19.40 4.53
C GLU A 6 -13.92 20.15 3.45
N PHE A 7 -13.60 19.94 2.17
CA PHE A 7 -14.27 20.57 1.02
C PHE A 7 -14.26 22.12 1.06
N GLN A 8 -13.19 22.72 1.59
CA GLN A 8 -13.03 24.18 1.75
C GLN A 8 -12.26 24.87 0.60
N GLY A 9 -12.07 24.20 -0.53
CA GLY A 9 -11.38 24.78 -1.70
C GLY A 9 -9.88 25.04 -1.46
N PRO A 10 -9.03 24.00 -1.49
CA PRO A 10 -7.60 24.18 -1.26
C PRO A 10 -6.93 25.00 -2.37
N ASP A 11 -5.84 25.70 -2.06
CA ASP A 11 -5.06 26.49 -3.04
C ASP A 11 -4.51 25.64 -4.20
N ARG A 12 -4.32 24.34 -3.95
CA ARG A 12 -3.99 23.33 -4.96
C ARG A 12 -4.66 21.99 -4.63
N VAL A 13 -5.00 21.23 -5.66
CA VAL A 13 -5.51 19.85 -5.51
C VAL A 13 -4.38 18.96 -4.98
N PRO A 14 -4.56 18.25 -3.84
CA PRO A 14 -3.56 17.31 -3.37
C PRO A 14 -3.43 16.10 -4.30
N PHE A 15 -2.23 15.55 -4.43
CA PHE A 15 -1.98 14.37 -5.26
C PHE A 15 -1.06 13.35 -4.58
N HIS A 16 -1.16 12.09 -5.02
CA HIS A 16 -0.41 10.95 -4.50
C HIS A 16 0.21 10.13 -5.63
N HIS A 17 1.48 9.74 -5.48
CA HIS A 17 2.15 8.84 -6.40
C HIS A 17 2.04 7.38 -5.94
N ALA A 18 1.11 6.62 -6.53
CA ALA A 18 0.97 5.19 -6.30
C ALA A 18 1.75 4.38 -7.36
N VAL A 19 3.04 4.14 -7.10
CA VAL A 19 3.97 3.51 -8.06
C VAL A 19 4.37 2.11 -7.61
N PHE A 20 4.10 1.12 -8.46
CA PHE A 20 4.60 -0.25 -8.28
C PHE A 20 6.07 -0.38 -8.73
N PRO A 21 6.87 -1.28 -8.10
CA PRO A 21 8.25 -1.58 -8.53
C PRO A 21 8.42 -1.84 -10.03
N GLY A 22 7.45 -2.49 -10.67
CA GLY A 22 7.44 -2.80 -12.09
C GLY A 22 7.48 -1.59 -13.00
N ALA A 23 6.89 -0.47 -12.59
CA ALA A 23 7.00 0.80 -13.32
C ALA A 23 8.43 1.35 -13.25
N LEU A 24 9.08 1.25 -12.08
CA LEU A 24 10.47 1.65 -11.89
C LEU A 24 11.43 0.74 -12.67
N TRP A 25 11.17 -0.56 -12.74
CA TRP A 25 11.97 -1.47 -13.58
C TRP A 25 11.86 -1.18 -15.08
N ARG A 26 10.66 -0.77 -15.53
CA ARG A 26 10.38 -0.45 -16.95
C ARG A 26 10.94 0.90 -17.37
N HIS A 27 10.76 1.93 -16.55
CA HIS A 27 11.06 3.32 -16.91
C HIS A 27 12.37 3.84 -16.31
N GLY A 28 12.93 3.11 -15.34
CA GLY A 28 14.23 3.38 -14.75
C GLY A 28 14.34 4.80 -14.19
N GLN A 29 15.51 5.40 -14.40
CA GLN A 29 15.85 6.69 -13.83
C GLN A 29 14.92 7.82 -14.30
N ARG A 30 14.32 7.72 -15.50
CA ARG A 30 13.38 8.73 -16.00
C ARG A 30 12.13 8.84 -15.13
N LEU A 31 11.64 7.73 -14.58
CA LEU A 31 10.51 7.77 -13.65
C LEU A 31 10.94 8.31 -12.29
N VAL A 32 12.13 7.95 -11.80
CA VAL A 32 12.69 8.51 -10.56
C VAL A 32 12.79 10.04 -10.66
N GLU A 33 13.40 10.55 -11.73
CA GLU A 33 13.53 11.99 -11.98
C GLU A 33 12.18 12.71 -12.06
N LEU A 34 11.16 12.07 -12.66
CA LEU A 34 9.81 12.62 -12.72
C LEU A 34 9.18 12.73 -11.33
N LEU A 35 9.28 11.67 -10.53
CA LEU A 35 8.71 11.61 -9.18
C LEU A 35 9.42 12.57 -8.21
N GLU A 36 10.73 12.75 -8.38
CA GLU A 36 11.51 13.71 -7.59
C GLU A 36 11.25 15.16 -8.00
N ARG A 37 11.02 15.42 -9.29
CA ARG A 37 10.64 16.75 -9.78
C ARG A 37 9.27 17.18 -9.27
N TYR A 38 8.36 16.23 -9.06
CA TYR A 38 6.99 16.48 -8.60
C TYR A 38 6.69 15.68 -7.31
N PRO A 39 7.24 16.07 -6.16
CA PRO A 39 6.99 15.37 -4.91
C PRO A 39 5.51 15.41 -4.50
N ASP A 40 4.96 14.28 -4.04
CA ASP A 40 3.54 14.18 -3.66
C ASP A 40 3.21 14.78 -2.29
N ASP A 41 1.92 14.88 -1.96
CA ASP A 41 1.47 15.48 -0.69
C ASP A 41 1.53 14.54 0.53
N PHE A 42 1.97 13.29 0.34
CA PHE A 42 1.82 12.22 1.34
C PHE A 42 3.15 11.62 1.82
N GLY A 43 4.26 12.24 1.43
CA GLY A 43 5.58 11.92 1.96
C GLY A 43 6.28 10.77 1.24
N ASN A 44 5.81 10.36 0.05
CA ASN A 44 6.63 9.53 -0.80
C ASN A 44 7.78 10.39 -1.34
N ARG A 45 8.98 10.12 -0.85
CA ARG A 45 10.21 10.84 -1.16
C ARG A 45 11.31 9.82 -1.40
N ARG A 46 12.38 10.25 -2.09
CA ARG A 46 13.60 9.46 -2.31
C ARG A 46 13.30 8.11 -3.00
N PHE A 47 12.60 8.19 -4.13
CA PHE A 47 12.35 7.01 -4.94
C PHE A 47 13.67 6.43 -5.46
N SER A 48 13.78 5.12 -5.43
CA SER A 48 14.90 4.39 -6.01
C SER A 48 14.38 3.18 -6.77
N ILE A 49 15.18 2.68 -7.71
CA ILE A 49 14.84 1.47 -8.44
C ILE A 49 15.14 0.28 -7.53
N PRO A 50 14.13 -0.47 -7.05
CA PRO A 50 14.37 -1.62 -6.20
C PRO A 50 15.02 -2.76 -6.99
N PRO A 51 15.72 -3.69 -6.32
CA PRO A 51 16.24 -4.90 -6.97
C PRO A 51 15.14 -5.64 -7.74
N ARG A 52 15.48 -6.17 -8.91
CA ARG A 52 14.56 -7.01 -9.67
C ARG A 52 14.46 -8.40 -9.04
N PRO A 53 13.26 -9.00 -8.99
CA PRO A 53 13.12 -10.40 -8.60
C PRO A 53 13.86 -11.31 -9.59
N LYS A 54 14.36 -12.45 -9.10
CA LYS A 54 15.11 -13.42 -9.91
C LYS A 54 14.26 -14.05 -11.02
N GLU A 55 12.97 -14.20 -10.79
CA GLU A 55 12.01 -14.72 -11.75
C GLU A 55 10.99 -13.61 -12.08
N GLU A 56 11.21 -12.90 -13.18
CA GLU A 56 10.24 -11.94 -13.69
C GLU A 56 9.12 -12.65 -14.45
N GLY A 57 7.88 -12.23 -14.22
CA GLY A 57 6.74 -12.72 -14.99
C GLY A 57 5.99 -13.91 -14.39
N THR A 58 6.49 -14.50 -13.31
CA THR A 58 5.77 -15.55 -12.59
C THR A 58 4.70 -14.94 -11.69
N PHE A 59 3.49 -15.53 -11.73
CA PHE A 59 2.48 -15.26 -10.72
C PHE A 59 2.86 -16.00 -9.45
N GLU A 60 2.76 -15.33 -8.31
CA GLU A 60 2.89 -15.97 -7.01
C GLU A 60 1.51 -16.20 -6.40
N THR A 61 1.37 -17.33 -5.71
CA THR A 61 0.20 -17.65 -4.90
C THR A 61 0.61 -17.65 -3.44
N TYR A 62 -0.11 -16.92 -2.59
CA TYR A 62 0.15 -16.89 -1.16
C TYR A 62 -1.14 -16.78 -0.35
N THR A 63 -1.12 -17.21 0.91
CA THR A 63 -2.21 -17.01 1.84
C THR A 63 -1.85 -15.85 2.77
N ASP A 64 -2.73 -14.86 2.90
CA ASP A 64 -2.50 -13.72 3.80
C ASP A 64 -2.75 -14.10 5.27
N GLU A 65 -2.47 -13.17 6.18
CA GLU A 65 -2.65 -13.36 7.62
C GLU A 65 -4.11 -13.57 8.04
N TRP A 66 -5.06 -13.27 7.16
CA TRP A 66 -6.49 -13.47 7.38
C TRP A 66 -6.95 -14.83 6.87
N GLY A 67 -6.10 -15.58 6.15
CA GLY A 67 -6.46 -16.87 5.56
C GLY A 67 -7.00 -16.79 4.13
N SER A 68 -6.97 -15.62 3.49
CA SER A 68 -7.38 -15.47 2.09
C SER A 68 -6.27 -15.91 1.17
N LEU A 69 -6.59 -16.70 0.14
CA LEU A 69 -5.66 -17.10 -0.90
C LEU A 69 -5.61 -16.01 -1.99
N TRP A 70 -4.42 -15.51 -2.26
CA TRP A 70 -4.15 -14.47 -3.25
C TRP A 70 -3.31 -15.00 -4.40
N VAL A 71 -3.54 -14.46 -5.59
CA VAL A 71 -2.63 -14.58 -6.73
C VAL A 71 -2.21 -13.17 -7.16
N ARG A 72 -0.91 -12.93 -7.29
CA ARG A 72 -0.40 -11.64 -7.76
C ARG A 72 0.81 -11.79 -8.66
N LYS A 73 1.12 -10.73 -9.40
CA LYS A 73 2.41 -10.56 -10.08
C LYS A 73 3.31 -9.69 -9.21
N PRO A 74 4.37 -10.24 -8.58
CA PRO A 74 5.21 -9.51 -7.64
C PRO A 74 5.77 -8.22 -8.24
N GLY A 75 5.62 -7.12 -7.50
CA GLY A 75 6.06 -5.81 -7.94
C GLY A 75 5.25 -5.17 -9.07
N TYR A 76 4.20 -5.81 -9.59
CA TYR A 76 3.34 -5.24 -10.64
C TYR A 76 1.88 -5.06 -10.21
N THR A 77 1.38 -5.92 -9.31
CA THR A 77 -0.02 -5.87 -8.85
C THR A 77 -0.11 -6.17 -7.37
N THR A 78 -1.10 -5.59 -6.67
CA THR A 78 -1.45 -6.01 -5.30
C THR A 78 -1.89 -7.47 -5.25
N GLY A 79 -2.60 -7.92 -6.30
CA GLY A 79 -3.12 -9.27 -6.43
C GLY A 79 -4.63 -9.31 -6.46
N GLU A 80 -5.14 -10.52 -6.57
CA GLU A 80 -6.57 -10.84 -6.55
C GLU A 80 -6.80 -12.01 -5.60
N VAL A 81 -7.87 -11.93 -4.80
CA VAL A 81 -8.33 -13.03 -3.95
C VAL A 81 -8.88 -14.13 -4.86
N LYS A 82 -8.32 -15.33 -4.76
CA LYS A 82 -8.84 -16.55 -5.42
C LYS A 82 -9.67 -17.41 -4.49
N ARG A 83 -9.48 -17.24 -3.19
CA ARG A 83 -10.33 -17.86 -2.16
C ARG A 83 -10.39 -16.93 -0.95
N PRO A 84 -11.57 -16.45 -0.56
CA PRO A 84 -11.69 -15.61 0.62
C PRO A 84 -11.39 -16.42 1.89
N ALA A 85 -10.95 -15.75 2.95
CA ALA A 85 -10.78 -16.35 4.27
C ALA A 85 -12.07 -17.04 4.79
N LEU A 86 -13.22 -16.49 4.41
CA LEU A 86 -14.55 -17.01 4.76
C LEU A 86 -15.31 -17.35 3.48
N GLU A 87 -15.23 -18.61 3.05
CA GLU A 87 -15.98 -19.14 1.90
C GLU A 87 -17.48 -19.30 2.18
N ASP A 88 -17.84 -19.41 3.46
CA ASP A 88 -19.22 -19.54 3.91
C ASP A 88 -19.42 -18.70 5.17
N TRP A 89 -20.54 -17.99 5.24
CA TRP A 89 -20.86 -17.13 6.38
C TRP A 89 -20.98 -17.95 7.67
N GLY A 90 -21.48 -19.18 7.65
CA GLY A 90 -21.58 -20.04 8.83
C GLY A 90 -20.25 -20.28 9.55
N ARG A 91 -19.11 -20.13 8.86
CA ARG A 91 -17.76 -20.26 9.44
C ARG A 91 -17.34 -19.08 10.31
N TRP A 92 -18.04 -17.93 10.25
CA TRP A 92 -17.64 -16.71 10.98
C TRP A 92 -17.52 -16.94 12.49
N LYS A 93 -18.36 -17.81 13.06
CA LYS A 93 -18.42 -18.07 14.52
C LYS A 93 -17.13 -18.68 15.08
N GLY A 94 -16.39 -19.42 14.25
CA GLY A 94 -15.12 -20.05 14.62
C GLY A 94 -13.90 -19.33 14.07
N TYR A 95 -14.09 -18.21 13.38
CA TYR A 95 -13.00 -17.50 12.72
C TYR A 95 -12.11 -16.80 13.75
N GLN A 96 -10.81 -17.00 13.62
CA GLN A 96 -9.80 -16.31 14.42
C GLN A 96 -9.19 -15.19 13.58
N PHE A 97 -9.36 -13.96 14.06
CA PHE A 97 -8.71 -12.80 13.47
C PHE A 97 -7.19 -12.89 13.65
N PRO A 98 -6.40 -12.38 12.69
CA PRO A 98 -4.97 -12.27 12.88
C PRO A 98 -4.64 -11.43 14.11
N PRO A 99 -3.48 -11.67 14.76
CA PRO A 99 -3.05 -10.85 15.87
C PRO A 99 -2.87 -9.40 15.43
N LEU A 100 -3.06 -8.48 16.36
CA LEU A 100 -2.72 -7.09 16.12
C LEU A 100 -1.23 -6.96 15.79
N PRO A 101 -0.84 -5.98 14.95
CA PRO A 101 0.56 -5.70 14.73
C PRO A 101 1.28 -5.40 16.06
N PRO A 102 2.59 -5.71 16.15
CA PRO A 102 3.35 -5.49 17.37
C PRO A 102 3.52 -3.99 17.67
N GLU A 103 3.68 -3.61 18.95
CA GLU A 103 3.72 -2.21 19.41
C GLU A 103 4.85 -1.41 18.72
N GLU A 104 5.97 -2.07 18.41
CA GLU A 104 7.11 -1.48 17.72
C GLU A 104 6.71 -0.87 16.36
N ARG A 105 5.69 -1.42 15.69
CA ARG A 105 5.15 -0.86 14.46
C ARG A 105 4.50 0.51 14.70
N PHE A 106 3.79 0.66 15.81
CA PHE A 106 3.15 1.92 16.19
C PHE A 106 4.17 2.93 16.71
N GLU A 107 5.21 2.50 17.43
CA GLU A 107 6.32 3.37 17.84
C GLU A 107 7.11 3.92 16.64
N ALA A 108 7.41 3.06 15.66
CA ALA A 108 8.03 3.51 14.40
C ALA A 108 7.15 4.53 13.66
N LEU A 109 5.82 4.32 13.65
CA LEU A 109 4.87 5.28 13.08
C LEU A 109 4.89 6.61 13.85
N LYS A 110 4.80 6.58 15.20
CA LYS A 110 4.88 7.77 16.05
C LYS A 110 6.15 8.56 15.78
N ALA A 111 7.30 7.89 15.74
CA ALA A 111 8.59 8.51 15.45
C ALA A 111 8.62 9.19 14.06
N ARG A 112 8.09 8.52 13.03
CA ARG A 112 7.98 9.10 11.67
C ARG A 112 7.08 10.33 11.65
N LEU A 113 5.98 10.30 12.38
CA LEU A 113 5.02 11.40 12.46
C LEU A 113 5.54 12.61 13.24
N ALA A 114 6.43 12.39 14.20
CA ALA A 114 7.06 13.43 15.03
C ALA A 114 8.25 14.12 14.35
N SER A 115 8.61 13.73 13.11
CA SER A 115 9.72 14.35 12.38
C SER A 115 9.47 15.85 12.18
N PRO A 116 10.43 16.72 12.56
CA PRO A 116 10.28 18.17 12.46
C PRO A 116 10.26 18.69 11.01
N GLU A 117 10.72 17.88 10.04
CA GLU A 117 10.76 18.22 8.62
C GLU A 117 9.50 17.78 7.84
N ARG A 118 8.38 17.57 8.54
CA ARG A 118 7.15 17.08 7.92
C ARG A 118 6.41 18.17 7.14
N ASP A 119 6.68 18.25 5.85
CA ASP A 119 5.95 19.06 4.87
C ASP A 119 4.79 18.31 4.18
N TRP A 120 4.54 17.06 4.60
CA TRP A 120 3.56 16.15 4.00
C TRP A 120 2.44 15.78 4.97
N TYR A 121 1.29 15.38 4.41
CA TYR A 121 0.16 14.89 5.18
C TYR A 121 0.29 13.39 5.46
N ALA A 122 0.16 13.03 6.74
CA ALA A 122 0.16 11.65 7.15
C ALA A 122 -1.21 11.01 6.91
N PHE A 123 -1.23 9.92 6.14
CA PHE A 123 -2.41 9.09 5.98
C PHE A 123 -2.09 7.64 6.28
N GLY A 124 -3.08 6.93 6.82
CA GLY A 124 -3.07 5.49 6.96
C GLY A 124 -4.00 4.88 5.92
N SER A 125 -3.58 3.76 5.34
CA SER A 125 -4.44 2.94 4.48
C SER A 125 -4.38 1.51 4.98
N GLY A 126 -5.52 0.83 4.92
CA GLY A 126 -5.65 -0.59 5.17
C GLY A 126 -6.61 -1.18 4.15
N GLY A 127 -6.36 -2.43 3.75
CA GLY A 127 -7.35 -3.15 2.96
C GLY A 127 -8.65 -3.30 3.75
N THR A 128 -9.78 -3.26 3.06
CA THR A 128 -11.10 -3.43 3.67
C THR A 128 -11.42 -4.91 3.84
N LEU A 129 -12.34 -5.23 4.76
CA LEU A 129 -12.89 -6.58 4.86
C LEU A 129 -13.50 -7.01 3.53
N PHE A 130 -14.21 -6.11 2.85
CA PHE A 130 -14.82 -6.39 1.57
C PHE A 130 -13.80 -6.78 0.50
N GLU A 131 -12.68 -6.07 0.38
CA GLU A 131 -11.59 -6.41 -0.56
C GLU A 131 -11.03 -7.82 -0.35
N ARG A 132 -11.07 -8.33 0.89
CA ARG A 132 -10.64 -9.70 1.23
C ARG A 132 -11.72 -10.76 0.96
N LEU A 133 -12.94 -10.35 0.66
CA LEU A 133 -14.09 -11.22 0.38
C LEU A 133 -14.48 -11.26 -1.11
N GLN A 134 -13.83 -10.46 -1.97
CA GLN A 134 -14.18 -10.37 -3.39
C GLN A 134 -13.76 -11.64 -4.12
N PHE A 135 -14.63 -12.10 -5.03
CA PHE A 135 -14.43 -13.20 -5.97
C PHE A 135 -14.97 -12.79 -7.34
#